data_AF-A0A956I432-F1
#
_entry.id   AF-A0A956I432-F1
#
_cell.length_a   1.000
_cell.length_b   1.000
_cell.length_c   1.000
_cell.angle_alpha   90.00
_cell.angle_beta   90.00
_cell.angle_gamma   90.00
#
_symmetry.space_group_name_H-M   'P 1'
#
loop_
_entity.id
_entity.type
_entity.pdbx_description
1 polymer ?
#
loop_
_entity_poly.entity_id
_entity_poly.type
_entity_poly.pdbx_seq_one_letter_code
_entity_poly.pdbx_strand_id
1 'polypeptide(L)'
;GEVDEQCACSVGETQACFGGAPALAGVGACGLGSQACEPSGEFGVFGACGGWTGPSEEVCDGVDNDCDGTADEGCECAFGETRGCYTGPPGTEGVGRCAPGSQVCSDGWGPCEGSVLPDVETCDGTDDDCDGLVDEGCECTPGTTRACYETPSGMPAEGTPGVGLCREGVRSCSELPGGGSAWGACGGANIASPEVCRNSMDEDCDGLIDEGCGTPTVDCTVADVLFLVDTTGSMSGEIAQIQARLRDTIIPGLAAEIADVRFSVASFDDFAVGGYGSAGDVPFRLVQSITPDVATTQAAVNTLRASGGADAPESQVEALYQVATGAGLGGFVPPRPSCGTAVGYPCFRPGATPIILLFTDADFHNGPGGVYSYGGISPTPHTYSQAVSALNAIGAKVLGLMSGTPARDDLTAIARDTGALASDGSPIVFDIGSDGSSLGPDVVRAVQTLCR
;
A
#
# COMPACT_ATOMS: atom_id res chain seq x y z
N GLY A 1 102.95 -30.02 43.10
CA GLY A 1 102.72 -28.94 42.13
C GLY A 1 101.40 -28.35 42.52
N GLU A 2 101.44 -27.09 42.95
CA GLU A 2 100.36 -26.10 43.05
C GLU A 2 98.93 -26.63 42.90
N VAL A 3 98.13 -26.51 43.97
CA VAL A 3 96.67 -26.45 43.87
C VAL A 3 96.35 -25.16 43.12
N ASP A 4 95.76 -25.27 41.93
CA ASP A 4 95.31 -24.12 41.14
C ASP A 4 94.08 -23.49 41.81
N GLU A 5 94.23 -22.28 42.34
CA GLU A 5 93.22 -21.51 43.06
C GLU A 5 92.38 -20.57 42.15
N GLN A 6 91.96 -20.98 40.96
CA GLN A 6 91.10 -20.12 40.12
C GLN A 6 89.93 -20.86 39.44
N CYS A 7 89.18 -21.68 40.17
CA CYS A 7 87.82 -22.02 39.74
C CYS A 7 86.92 -20.79 39.91
N ALA A 8 86.40 -20.25 38.80
CA ALA A 8 85.44 -19.15 38.83
C ALA A 8 84.10 -19.56 39.48
N CYS A 9 83.76 -20.85 39.44
CA CYS A 9 82.62 -21.46 40.13
C CYS A 9 82.74 -22.98 40.21
N SER A 10 81.93 -23.62 41.06
CA SER A 10 81.84 -25.09 41.14
C SER A 10 80.76 -25.62 40.18
N VAL A 11 81.06 -26.65 39.38
CA VAL A 11 80.09 -27.22 38.42
C VAL A 11 78.78 -27.60 39.12
N GLY A 12 77.66 -27.09 38.62
CA GLY A 12 76.32 -27.26 39.20
C GLY A 12 75.90 -26.19 40.22
N GLU A 13 76.80 -25.29 40.62
CA GLU A 13 76.47 -24.07 41.35
C GLU A 13 75.58 -23.17 40.48
N THR A 14 74.59 -22.53 41.10
CA THR A 14 73.71 -21.57 40.43
C THR A 14 73.82 -20.22 41.11
N GLN A 15 73.77 -19.16 40.32
CA GLN A 15 73.72 -17.80 40.84
C GLN A 15 72.71 -16.96 40.07
N ALA A 16 72.23 -15.90 40.71
CA ALA A 16 71.45 -14.88 40.03
C ALA A 16 72.33 -14.14 39.01
N CYS A 17 71.73 -13.77 37.89
CA CYS A 17 72.41 -13.05 36.82
C CYS A 17 71.43 -12.08 36.15
N PHE A 18 71.99 -11.14 35.39
CA PHE A 18 71.22 -10.23 34.55
C PHE A 18 71.97 -10.07 33.22
N GLY A 19 71.28 -10.29 32.09
CA GLY A 19 71.90 -10.22 30.77
C GLY A 19 72.08 -8.80 30.23
N GLY A 20 71.47 -7.80 30.85
CA GLY A 20 71.54 -6.38 30.48
C GLY A 20 72.56 -5.57 31.30
N ALA A 21 72.40 -4.24 31.30
CA ALA A 21 73.23 -3.36 32.11
C ALA A 21 73.00 -3.62 33.62
N PRO A 22 74.06 -3.77 34.45
CA PRO A 22 73.90 -4.09 35.87
C PRO A 22 73.06 -3.08 36.68
N ALA A 23 72.93 -1.85 36.20
CA ALA A 23 72.16 -0.79 36.86
C ALA A 23 70.63 -1.03 36.82
N LEU A 24 70.12 -1.79 35.85
CA LEU A 24 68.68 -2.05 35.66
C LEU A 24 68.22 -3.34 36.39
N ALA A 25 69.16 -4.09 36.95
CA ALA A 25 68.90 -5.41 37.49
C ALA A 25 68.06 -5.35 38.78
N GLY A 26 66.85 -5.92 38.74
CA GLY A 26 65.93 -5.94 39.88
C GLY A 26 65.16 -4.62 40.09
N VAL A 27 65.15 -3.75 39.09
CA VAL A 27 64.36 -2.50 39.05
C VAL A 27 63.12 -2.74 38.19
N GLY A 28 61.94 -2.30 38.65
CA GLY A 28 60.70 -2.44 37.89
C GLY A 28 60.38 -3.88 37.47
N ALA A 29 60.07 -4.06 36.19
CA ALA A 29 59.82 -5.35 35.54
C ALA A 29 61.10 -6.17 35.26
N CYS A 30 62.29 -5.57 35.38
CA CYS A 30 63.57 -6.23 35.06
C CYS A 30 63.98 -7.26 36.12
N GLY A 31 63.51 -8.48 35.94
CA GLY A 31 63.82 -9.63 36.79
C GLY A 31 65.21 -10.21 36.56
N LEU A 32 65.85 -10.63 37.65
CA LEU A 32 67.07 -11.44 37.61
C LEU A 32 66.76 -12.84 37.04
N GLY A 33 67.64 -13.31 36.16
CA GLY A 33 67.66 -14.69 35.71
C GLY A 33 68.56 -15.56 36.59
N SER A 34 68.77 -16.79 36.15
CA SER A 34 69.72 -17.72 36.78
C SER A 34 70.69 -18.25 35.73
N GLN A 35 71.95 -18.39 36.14
CA GLN A 35 72.97 -19.06 35.35
C GLN A 35 73.61 -20.17 36.19
N ALA A 36 73.83 -21.31 35.54
CA ALA A 36 74.51 -22.45 36.14
C ALA A 36 75.98 -22.45 35.74
N CYS A 37 76.82 -22.92 36.65
CA CYS A 37 78.22 -23.19 36.37
C CYS A 37 78.34 -24.46 35.53
N GLU A 38 78.76 -24.32 34.29
CA GLU A 38 78.94 -25.41 33.33
C GLU A 38 80.42 -25.81 33.22
N PRO A 39 80.72 -27.08 32.88
CA PRO A 39 82.10 -27.52 32.69
C PRO A 39 82.73 -26.89 31.44
N SER A 40 83.89 -26.23 31.59
CA SER A 40 84.70 -25.71 30.46
C SER A 40 86.16 -26.14 30.59
N GLY A 41 86.47 -27.35 30.13
CA GLY A 41 87.81 -27.93 30.30
C GLY A 41 88.07 -28.31 31.77
N GLU A 42 89.17 -27.85 32.34
CA GLU A 42 89.54 -28.11 33.74
C GLU A 42 88.83 -27.17 34.74
N PHE A 43 88.17 -26.10 34.26
CA PHE A 43 87.52 -25.07 35.09
C PHE A 43 86.00 -24.99 34.85
N GLY A 44 85.25 -24.60 35.88
CA GLY A 44 83.84 -24.23 35.76
C GLY A 44 83.69 -22.75 35.36
N VAL A 45 82.79 -22.46 34.42
CA VAL A 45 82.39 -21.10 34.05
C VAL A 45 80.88 -20.99 34.04
N PHE A 46 80.36 -19.84 34.46
CA PHE A 46 78.92 -19.59 34.33
C PHE A 46 78.53 -19.44 32.87
N GLY A 47 77.49 -20.17 32.47
CA GLY A 47 76.91 -20.08 31.14
C GLY A 47 76.12 -18.78 30.91
N ALA A 48 75.37 -18.72 29.82
CA ALA A 48 74.49 -17.59 29.53
C ALA A 48 73.43 -17.41 30.62
N CYS A 49 73.09 -16.17 30.94
CA CYS A 49 72.02 -15.86 31.86
C CYS A 49 70.66 -16.27 31.26
N GLY A 50 70.01 -17.25 31.87
CA GLY A 50 68.71 -17.75 31.45
C GLY A 50 67.57 -17.17 32.28
N GLY A 51 66.43 -16.87 31.64
CA GLY A 51 65.19 -16.49 32.33
C GLY A 51 65.19 -15.12 33.00
N TRP A 52 66.08 -14.21 32.61
CA TRP A 52 66.01 -12.79 33.00
C TRP A 52 65.01 -12.04 32.11
N THR A 53 64.39 -10.99 32.63
CA THR A 53 63.52 -10.06 31.88
C THR A 53 64.31 -8.77 31.67
N GLY A 54 64.48 -8.36 30.42
CA GLY A 54 65.15 -7.10 30.07
C GLY A 54 64.17 -5.93 29.97
N PRO A 55 64.70 -4.70 29.89
CA PRO A 55 63.88 -3.51 29.74
C PRO A 55 63.14 -3.51 28.39
N SER A 56 61.90 -3.01 28.38
CA SER A 56 61.07 -2.79 27.20
C SER A 56 60.64 -1.33 27.09
N GLU A 57 59.92 -0.96 26.05
CA GLU A 57 59.25 0.36 26.02
C GLU A 57 58.23 0.45 27.16
N GLU A 58 58.07 1.66 27.71
CA GLU A 58 57.06 1.93 28.73
C GLU A 58 55.65 1.59 28.24
N VAL A 59 54.92 0.94 29.12
CA VAL A 59 53.48 0.71 29.02
C VAL A 59 52.90 1.32 30.28
N CYS A 60 51.87 2.16 30.15
CA CYS A 60 51.30 2.90 31.28
C CYS A 60 50.44 1.97 32.14
N ASP A 61 51.06 1.03 32.85
CA ASP A 61 50.41 0.00 33.66
C ASP A 61 50.79 0.05 35.14
N GLY A 62 51.52 1.10 35.54
CA GLY A 62 52.03 1.28 36.90
C GLY A 62 53.31 0.49 37.17
N VAL A 63 53.91 -0.09 36.14
CA VAL A 63 55.16 -0.84 36.20
C VAL A 63 56.24 -0.13 35.39
N ASP A 64 57.39 0.07 36.01
CA ASP A 64 58.63 0.52 35.37
C ASP A 64 59.14 -0.58 34.42
N ASN A 65 58.84 -0.43 33.12
CA ASN A 65 59.03 -1.45 32.10
C ASN A 65 60.38 -1.32 31.40
N ASP A 66 60.93 -0.11 31.34
CA ASP A 66 62.26 0.21 30.82
C ASP A 66 63.37 0.18 31.90
N CYS A 67 62.96 0.04 33.15
CA CYS A 67 63.76 -0.20 34.35
C CYS A 67 64.68 0.98 34.71
N ASP A 68 64.34 2.22 34.31
CA ASP A 68 65.11 3.42 34.60
C ASP A 68 64.95 3.96 36.04
N GLY A 69 64.00 3.38 36.79
CA GLY A 69 63.69 3.71 38.18
C GLY A 69 62.49 4.64 38.36
N THR A 70 61.85 5.05 37.27
CA THR A 70 60.53 5.68 37.25
C THR A 70 59.52 4.75 36.59
N ALA A 71 58.26 4.81 37.02
CA ALA A 71 57.20 4.04 36.39
C ALA A 71 56.34 4.99 35.55
N ASP A 72 55.96 4.55 34.34
CA ASP A 72 55.05 5.23 33.43
C ASP A 72 55.56 6.62 32.95
N GLU A 73 56.88 6.83 32.80
CA GLU A 73 57.39 8.09 32.27
C GLU A 73 57.08 8.27 30.78
N GLY A 74 56.68 9.49 30.41
CA GLY A 74 56.24 9.78 29.04
C GLY A 74 54.78 9.43 28.73
N CYS A 75 54.03 8.88 29.70
CA CYS A 75 52.59 8.68 29.62
C CYS A 75 51.79 9.99 29.68
N GLU A 76 50.62 10.04 29.02
CA GLU A 76 49.74 11.23 29.01
C GLU A 76 49.10 11.51 30.39
N CYS A 77 48.94 10.46 31.20
CA CYS A 77 48.33 10.50 32.53
C CYS A 77 48.93 9.41 33.43
N ALA A 78 48.75 9.54 34.75
CA ALA A 78 49.24 8.53 35.69
C ALA A 78 48.29 7.32 35.74
N PHE A 79 48.81 6.09 35.83
CA PHE A 79 47.98 4.89 35.92
C PHE A 79 46.96 4.97 37.07
N GLY A 80 45.68 4.72 36.75
CA GLY A 80 44.56 4.80 37.68
C GLY A 80 44.08 6.21 38.01
N GLU A 81 44.69 7.26 37.44
CA GLU A 81 44.21 8.64 37.56
C GLU A 81 42.81 8.75 36.94
N THR A 82 41.96 9.59 37.54
CA THR A 82 40.58 9.81 37.07
C THR A 82 40.36 11.26 36.70
N ARG A 83 39.62 11.50 35.62
CA ARG A 83 39.18 12.85 35.24
C ARG A 83 37.73 12.83 34.77
N GLY A 84 37.06 13.97 34.93
CA GLY A 84 35.77 14.21 34.30
C GLY A 84 35.91 14.29 32.78
N CYS A 85 34.88 13.86 32.08
CA CYS A 85 34.83 13.89 30.62
C CYS A 85 33.39 14.14 30.16
N TYR A 86 33.25 14.75 28.99
CA TYR A 86 31.98 14.88 28.31
C TYR A 86 32.25 14.92 26.81
N THR A 87 31.61 14.02 26.08
CA THR A 87 31.83 13.85 24.64
C THR A 87 30.68 14.43 23.79
N GLY A 88 29.71 15.07 24.44
CA GLY A 88 28.60 15.75 23.77
C GLY A 88 29.00 17.11 23.17
N PRO A 89 28.10 17.73 22.39
CA PRO A 89 28.32 19.06 21.84
C PRO A 89 28.65 20.12 22.91
N PRO A 90 29.43 21.16 22.59
CA PRO A 90 29.65 22.26 23.52
C PRO A 90 28.33 22.95 23.88
N GLY A 91 28.09 23.14 25.18
CA GLY A 91 26.90 23.83 25.70
C GLY A 91 25.80 22.91 26.24
N THR A 92 25.89 21.59 26.00
CA THR A 92 24.90 20.62 26.49
C THR A 92 25.29 19.95 27.82
N GLU A 93 26.53 20.16 28.30
CA GLU A 93 27.01 19.57 29.55
C GLU A 93 26.25 20.13 30.77
N GLY A 94 25.58 19.26 31.53
CA GLY A 94 24.84 19.66 32.73
C GLY A 94 23.51 20.36 32.45
N VAL A 95 23.04 20.33 31.21
CA VAL A 95 21.74 20.86 30.77
C VAL A 95 20.76 19.70 30.62
N GLY A 96 19.51 19.89 31.05
CA GLY A 96 18.51 18.82 31.04
C GLY A 96 18.97 17.55 31.75
N ARG A 97 18.87 16.42 31.06
CA ARG A 97 19.38 15.12 31.54
C ARG A 97 20.88 14.90 31.29
N CYS A 98 21.52 15.73 30.46
CA CYS A 98 22.90 15.52 30.06
C CYS A 98 23.86 15.68 31.23
N ALA A 99 24.71 14.67 31.40
CA ALA A 99 25.62 14.59 32.53
C ALA A 99 27.04 14.19 32.08
N PRO A 100 28.09 14.76 32.69
CA PRO A 100 29.46 14.32 32.44
C PRO A 100 29.69 12.91 32.98
N GLY A 101 30.61 12.20 32.33
CA GLY A 101 31.14 10.92 32.77
C GLY A 101 32.51 11.05 33.43
N SER A 102 33.18 9.90 33.61
CA SER A 102 34.54 9.81 34.12
C SER A 102 35.39 8.91 33.22
N GLN A 103 36.65 9.29 33.02
CA GLN A 103 37.69 8.46 32.40
C GLN A 103 38.65 7.98 33.49
N VAL A 104 39.16 6.76 33.33
CA VAL A 104 40.28 6.23 34.12
C VAL A 104 41.47 6.06 33.18
N CYS A 105 42.64 6.47 33.64
CA CYS A 105 43.88 6.30 32.92
C CYS A 105 44.38 4.85 33.08
N SER A 106 44.62 4.19 31.95
CA SER A 106 45.41 2.96 31.88
C SER A 106 46.54 3.24 30.88
N ASP A 107 46.45 2.72 29.66
CA ASP A 107 47.32 3.06 28.53
C ASP A 107 46.84 4.34 27.83
N GLY A 108 46.78 5.43 28.60
CA GLY A 108 46.09 6.67 28.25
C GLY A 108 44.65 6.74 28.78
N TRP A 109 43.95 7.83 28.46
CA TRP A 109 42.56 8.04 28.92
C TRP A 109 41.59 7.08 28.23
N GLY A 110 40.96 6.20 29.03
CA GLY A 110 39.94 5.27 28.56
C GLY A 110 38.65 5.94 28.04
N PRO A 111 37.59 5.15 27.74
CA PRO A 111 36.31 5.72 27.33
C PRO A 111 35.69 6.56 28.44
N CYS A 112 34.88 7.55 28.04
CA CYS A 112 34.13 8.38 28.98
C CYS A 112 32.93 7.58 29.52
N GLU A 113 33.10 6.91 30.66
CA GLU A 113 32.06 6.08 31.24
C GLU A 113 31.06 6.92 32.04
N GLY A 114 29.77 6.61 31.88
CA GLY A 114 28.69 7.27 32.62
C GLY A 114 28.25 8.63 32.08
N SER A 115 28.79 9.10 30.95
CA SER A 115 28.28 10.31 30.31
C SER A 115 26.89 10.08 29.72
N VAL A 116 25.96 11.00 29.98
CA VAL A 116 24.64 11.05 29.34
C VAL A 116 24.70 12.15 28.28
N LEU A 117 24.59 11.74 27.02
CA LEU A 117 24.64 12.64 25.86
C LEU A 117 23.24 13.10 25.45
N PRO A 118 23.14 14.20 24.66
CA PRO A 118 21.89 14.63 24.06
C PRO A 118 21.25 13.52 23.24
N ASP A 119 19.94 13.42 23.34
CA ASP A 119 19.11 12.55 22.51
C ASP A 119 18.05 13.40 21.81
N VAL A 120 17.22 12.79 20.97
CA VAL A 120 16.04 13.50 20.43
C VAL A 120 15.00 13.73 21.52
N GLU A 121 14.27 14.85 21.44
CA GLU A 121 13.21 15.19 22.38
C GLU A 121 12.13 14.11 22.48
N THR A 122 11.90 13.62 23.69
CA THR A 122 10.73 12.83 24.05
C THR A 122 9.83 13.71 24.89
N CYS A 123 8.53 13.79 24.57
CA CYS A 123 7.59 14.67 25.28
C CYS A 123 7.21 14.12 26.67
N ASP A 124 8.21 13.99 27.55
CA ASP A 124 8.15 13.29 28.83
C ASP A 124 8.33 14.22 30.05
N GLY A 125 8.55 15.52 29.81
CA GLY A 125 8.80 16.52 30.84
C GLY A 125 10.29 16.72 31.17
N THR A 126 11.17 16.14 30.36
CA THR A 126 12.63 16.26 30.46
C THR A 126 13.18 16.93 29.21
N ASP A 127 14.25 17.69 29.38
CA ASP A 127 15.08 18.23 28.30
C ASP A 127 16.06 17.11 27.87
N ASP A 128 15.74 16.41 26.79
CA ASP A 128 16.44 15.23 26.30
C ASP A 128 17.58 15.58 25.35
N ASP A 129 17.41 16.65 24.56
CA ASP A 129 18.41 17.15 23.62
C ASP A 129 19.38 18.17 24.25
N CYS A 130 19.11 18.53 25.51
CA CYS A 130 19.96 19.33 26.37
C CYS A 130 20.22 20.73 25.81
N ASP A 131 19.25 21.31 25.09
CA ASP A 131 19.30 22.68 24.58
C ASP A 131 18.84 23.74 25.61
N GLY A 132 18.28 23.29 26.74
CA GLY A 132 17.80 24.11 27.85
C GLY A 132 16.30 24.41 27.82
N LEU A 133 15.58 23.90 26.82
CA LEU A 133 14.13 23.89 26.74
C LEU A 133 13.61 22.48 27.08
N VAL A 134 12.41 22.42 27.63
CA VAL A 134 11.78 21.14 27.99
C VAL A 134 10.65 20.90 27.00
N ASP A 135 10.64 19.73 26.36
CA ASP A 135 9.60 19.25 25.44
C ASP A 135 9.32 20.23 24.28
N GLU A 136 10.33 20.87 23.69
CA GLU A 136 10.11 21.73 22.52
C GLU A 136 9.73 20.92 21.27
N GLY A 137 8.84 21.50 20.45
CA GLY A 137 8.25 20.76 19.31
C GLY A 137 7.16 19.75 19.71
N CYS A 138 6.76 19.70 20.98
CA CYS A 138 5.61 18.89 21.43
C CYS A 138 4.29 19.68 21.33
N GLU A 139 3.50 19.43 20.28
CA GLU A 139 2.16 20.04 20.16
C GLU A 139 1.12 19.40 21.10
N CYS A 140 1.40 18.19 21.58
CA CYS A 140 0.49 17.42 22.43
C CYS A 140 1.21 16.35 23.26
N THR A 141 0.53 15.76 24.25
CA THR A 141 1.11 14.63 25.00
C THR A 141 0.89 13.32 24.23
N PRO A 142 1.94 12.56 23.89
CA PRO A 142 1.80 11.27 23.19
C PRO A 142 0.78 10.34 23.87
N GLY A 143 -0.03 9.66 23.07
CA GLY A 143 -1.06 8.74 23.56
C GLY A 143 -2.38 9.40 24.01
N THR A 144 -2.43 10.73 24.10
CA THR A 144 -3.71 11.43 24.31
C THR A 144 -4.54 11.47 23.03
N THR A 145 -5.86 11.57 23.21
CA THR A 145 -6.81 11.74 22.11
C THR A 145 -7.66 12.98 22.32
N ARG A 146 -8.11 13.59 21.22
CA ARG A 146 -9.09 14.68 21.25
C ARG A 146 -10.05 14.57 20.09
N ALA A 147 -11.25 15.12 20.28
CA ALA A 147 -12.20 15.31 19.19
C ALA A 147 -11.61 16.23 18.11
N CYS A 148 -11.95 15.95 16.86
CA CYS A 148 -11.55 16.74 15.73
C CYS A 148 -12.66 16.81 14.70
N TYR A 149 -12.69 17.93 13.99
CA TYR A 149 -13.55 18.14 12.86
C TYR A 149 -12.81 19.05 11.89
N GLU A 150 -12.50 18.55 10.70
CA GLU A 150 -11.75 19.26 9.67
C GLU A 150 -12.73 19.62 8.56
N THR A 151 -12.92 20.90 8.26
CA THR A 151 -13.72 21.32 7.11
C THR A 151 -12.83 21.45 5.88
N PRO A 152 -13.27 20.97 4.70
CA PRO A 152 -12.58 21.27 3.46
C PRO A 152 -12.42 22.79 3.27
N SER A 153 -11.27 23.23 2.78
CA SER A 153 -11.00 24.65 2.50
C SER A 153 -12.06 25.20 1.53
N GLY A 154 -12.92 26.10 2.00
CA GLY A 154 -13.99 26.73 1.21
C GLY A 154 -15.41 26.56 1.73
N MET A 155 -15.63 25.75 2.79
CA MET A 155 -16.93 25.63 3.47
C MET A 155 -16.99 26.48 4.75
N PRO A 156 -18.18 26.93 5.20
CA PRO A 156 -18.32 27.66 6.45
C PRO A 156 -17.72 26.82 7.60
N ALA A 157 -17.06 27.50 8.56
CA ALA A 157 -16.51 26.85 9.75
C ALA A 157 -17.57 26.21 10.67
N GLU A 158 -18.84 26.25 10.25
CA GLU A 158 -20.03 25.81 10.97
C GLU A 158 -20.78 24.72 10.18
N GLY A 159 -20.08 23.66 9.75
CA GLY A 159 -20.73 22.35 9.63
C GLY A 159 -20.81 21.78 11.04
N THR A 160 -22.01 21.72 11.64
CA THR A 160 -22.16 21.29 13.04
C THR A 160 -21.94 19.77 13.14
N PRO A 161 -20.93 19.28 13.89
CA PRO A 161 -20.84 17.86 14.18
C PRO A 161 -22.14 17.36 14.82
N GLY A 162 -22.76 16.33 14.24
CA GLY A 162 -24.05 15.81 14.68
C GLY A 162 -25.28 16.34 13.93
N VAL A 163 -25.09 17.15 12.88
CA VAL A 163 -26.14 17.52 11.91
C VAL A 163 -25.94 16.72 10.63
N GLY A 164 -27.05 16.27 10.03
CA GLY A 164 -27.03 15.44 8.82
C GLY A 164 -26.20 14.17 8.96
N LEU A 165 -25.36 13.93 7.96
CA LEU A 165 -24.41 12.81 7.96
C LEU A 165 -23.13 13.12 8.74
N CYS A 166 -22.91 14.36 9.16
CA CYS A 166 -21.65 14.78 9.76
C CYS A 166 -21.49 14.31 11.20
N ARG A 167 -20.27 13.85 11.51
CA ARG A 167 -19.86 13.49 12.87
C ARG A 167 -18.42 13.88 13.12
N GLU A 168 -18.12 14.19 14.38
CA GLU A 168 -16.75 14.40 14.82
C GLU A 168 -15.92 13.11 14.67
N GLY A 169 -14.65 13.30 14.35
CA GLY A 169 -13.64 12.25 14.42
C GLY A 169 -12.83 12.35 15.70
N VAL A 170 -11.88 11.44 15.81
CA VAL A 170 -10.88 11.45 16.89
C VAL A 170 -9.50 11.43 16.24
N ARG A 171 -8.62 12.29 16.75
CA ARG A 171 -7.18 12.25 16.43
C ARG A 171 -6.40 11.88 17.67
N SER A 172 -5.36 11.10 17.45
CA SER A 172 -4.43 10.67 18.49
C SER A 172 -3.12 11.44 18.36
N CYS A 173 -2.54 11.80 19.48
CA CYS A 173 -1.21 12.37 19.53
C CYS A 173 -0.16 11.26 19.44
N SER A 174 0.86 11.45 18.61
CA SER A 174 1.98 10.51 18.45
C SER A 174 3.31 11.25 18.43
N GLU A 175 4.36 10.55 18.88
CA GLU A 175 5.74 11.01 18.76
C GLU A 175 6.17 11.07 17.29
N LEU A 176 7.01 12.06 16.96
CA LEU A 176 7.50 12.27 15.61
C LEU A 176 8.89 11.62 15.41
N PRO A 177 9.19 11.14 14.18
CA PRO A 177 10.55 10.75 13.84
C PRO A 177 11.50 11.96 13.92
N GLY A 178 12.43 11.94 14.87
CA GLY A 178 13.37 13.05 15.10
C GLY A 178 13.08 13.90 16.35
N GLY A 179 12.10 13.51 17.16
CA GLY A 179 11.76 14.17 18.43
C GLY A 179 10.48 14.99 18.35
N GLY A 180 9.86 15.23 19.51
CA GLY A 180 8.61 15.97 19.66
C GLY A 180 7.36 15.14 19.35
N SER A 181 6.21 15.83 19.27
CA SER A 181 4.91 15.18 19.07
C SER A 181 3.94 16.05 18.27
N ALA A 182 3.06 15.39 17.53
CA ALA A 182 2.00 16.06 16.81
C ALA A 182 0.71 15.24 16.80
N TRP A 183 -0.38 15.94 16.51
CA TRP A 183 -1.66 15.30 16.26
C TRP A 183 -1.63 14.56 14.92
N GLY A 184 -1.99 13.28 14.94
CA GLY A 184 -2.26 12.53 13.72
C GLY A 184 -3.50 13.02 12.97
N ALA A 185 -3.76 12.40 11.81
CA ALA A 185 -4.93 12.69 10.99
C ALA A 185 -6.25 12.50 11.78
N CYS A 186 -7.26 13.30 11.45
CA CYS A 186 -8.59 13.16 12.03
C CYS A 186 -9.28 11.88 11.51
N GLY A 187 -9.30 10.82 12.32
CA GLY A 187 -9.90 9.55 11.95
C GLY A 187 -11.38 9.47 12.32
N GLY A 188 -12.20 8.90 11.42
CA GLY A 188 -13.60 8.58 11.72
C GLY A 188 -14.59 9.75 11.64
N ALA A 189 -14.10 10.96 11.35
CA ALA A 189 -14.96 12.10 11.02
C ALA A 189 -15.74 11.83 9.73
N ASN A 190 -16.99 12.27 9.70
CA ASN A 190 -17.71 12.47 8.45
C ASN A 190 -17.89 13.98 8.28
N ILE A 191 -17.21 14.54 7.30
CA ILE A 191 -17.06 16.00 7.12
C ILE A 191 -18.04 16.50 6.07
N ALA A 192 -18.42 17.77 6.16
CA ALA A 192 -19.32 18.40 5.21
C ALA A 192 -18.79 18.25 3.78
N SER A 193 -19.68 17.82 2.88
CA SER A 193 -19.42 17.67 1.46
C SER A 193 -20.58 18.26 0.67
N PRO A 194 -20.41 18.70 -0.59
CA PRO A 194 -21.51 19.27 -1.34
C PRO A 194 -22.71 18.31 -1.44
N GLU A 195 -23.92 18.86 -1.36
CA GLU A 195 -25.18 18.12 -1.42
C GLU A 195 -25.26 17.12 -2.58
N VAL A 196 -25.68 15.89 -2.26
CA VAL A 196 -26.00 14.86 -3.26
C VAL A 196 -27.52 14.82 -3.45
N CYS A 197 -27.99 15.70 -4.33
CA CYS A 197 -29.41 15.91 -4.58
C CYS A 197 -30.26 14.63 -4.73
N ARG A 198 -31.40 14.64 -4.03
CA ARG A 198 -32.49 13.64 -4.02
C ARG A 198 -32.10 12.31 -3.38
N ASN A 199 -31.18 12.33 -2.43
CA ASN A 199 -30.92 11.16 -1.57
C ASN A 199 -31.59 11.28 -0.19
N SER A 200 -32.26 12.40 0.09
CA SER A 200 -32.90 12.69 1.37
C SER A 200 -31.94 12.65 2.56
N MET A 201 -30.68 12.98 2.29
CA MET A 201 -29.61 13.14 3.27
C MET A 201 -29.12 14.59 3.23
N ASP A 202 -28.36 14.94 4.26
CA ASP A 202 -27.81 16.28 4.50
C ASP A 202 -26.29 16.06 4.55
N GLU A 203 -25.65 16.21 3.38
CA GLU A 203 -24.23 15.96 3.16
C GLU A 203 -23.37 17.15 3.53
N ASP A 204 -23.89 18.36 3.35
CA ASP A 204 -23.18 19.59 3.63
C ASP A 204 -23.38 20.07 5.09
N CYS A 205 -24.30 19.41 5.80
CA CYS A 205 -24.51 19.49 7.23
C CYS A 205 -24.97 20.87 7.70
N ASP A 206 -25.70 21.57 6.82
CA ASP A 206 -26.36 22.85 7.12
C ASP A 206 -27.74 22.68 7.78
N GLY A 207 -28.22 21.43 7.89
CA GLY A 207 -29.49 21.07 8.54
C GLY A 207 -30.71 21.12 7.61
N LEU A 208 -30.50 21.41 6.34
CA LEU A 208 -31.46 21.23 5.27
C LEU A 208 -31.16 19.91 4.56
N ILE A 209 -32.11 19.45 3.75
CA ILE A 209 -31.97 18.19 3.00
C ILE A 209 -32.19 18.55 1.54
N ASP A 210 -31.28 18.12 0.68
CA ASP A 210 -31.36 18.27 -0.77
C ASP A 210 -31.51 19.75 -1.25
N GLU A 211 -30.89 20.71 -0.54
CA GLU A 211 -30.81 22.13 -0.91
C GLU A 211 -29.59 22.42 -1.81
N GLY A 212 -29.47 23.65 -2.32
CA GLY A 212 -28.38 24.02 -3.25
C GLY A 212 -28.41 23.30 -4.60
N CYS A 213 -29.31 22.32 -4.75
CA CYS A 213 -29.64 21.61 -5.97
C CYS A 213 -30.21 22.59 -6.99
N GLY A 214 -29.34 23.14 -7.82
CA GLY A 214 -29.75 23.76 -9.06
C GLY A 214 -30.70 22.80 -9.79
N THR A 215 -31.67 23.34 -10.53
CA THR A 215 -32.46 22.50 -11.44
C THR A 215 -31.48 21.63 -12.21
N PRO A 216 -31.59 20.29 -12.17
CA PRO A 216 -30.66 19.45 -12.89
C PRO A 216 -30.67 19.93 -14.34
N THR A 217 -29.50 20.29 -14.87
CA THR A 217 -29.34 20.37 -16.32
C THR A 217 -29.46 18.94 -16.81
N VAL A 218 -30.70 18.48 -16.96
CA VAL A 218 -31.03 17.18 -17.52
C VAL A 218 -30.67 17.26 -18.99
N ASP A 219 -29.43 16.89 -19.34
CA ASP A 219 -29.05 16.68 -20.74
C ASP A 219 -29.67 15.38 -21.28
N CYS A 220 -30.09 14.45 -20.40
CA CYS A 220 -30.77 13.21 -20.78
C CYS A 220 -32.29 13.33 -20.90
N THR A 221 -32.79 13.80 -22.05
CA THR A 221 -34.26 13.81 -22.28
C THR A 221 -34.77 12.55 -22.96
N VAL A 222 -33.93 11.83 -23.73
CA VAL A 222 -34.29 10.62 -24.45
C VAL A 222 -33.15 9.60 -24.37
N ALA A 223 -33.42 8.42 -23.79
CA ALA A 223 -32.44 7.34 -23.70
C ALA A 223 -33.08 5.98 -24.00
N ASP A 224 -32.28 5.05 -24.51
CA ASP A 224 -32.66 3.66 -24.68
C ASP A 224 -31.69 2.78 -23.92
N VAL A 225 -32.19 2.12 -22.87
CA VAL A 225 -31.38 1.33 -21.95
C VAL A 225 -31.55 -0.16 -22.25
N LEU A 226 -30.45 -0.83 -22.57
CA LEU A 226 -30.37 -2.27 -22.71
C LEU A 226 -29.78 -2.88 -21.44
N PHE A 227 -30.50 -3.82 -20.82
CA PHE A 227 -29.93 -4.74 -19.84
C PHE A 227 -29.34 -5.94 -20.59
N LEU A 228 -28.02 -6.01 -20.69
CA LEU A 228 -27.28 -7.09 -21.33
C LEU A 228 -26.67 -7.96 -20.23
N VAL A 229 -27.28 -9.12 -19.98
CA VAL A 229 -27.00 -9.92 -18.80
C VAL A 229 -26.30 -11.21 -19.17
N ASP A 230 -25.15 -11.45 -18.56
CA ASP A 230 -24.49 -12.75 -18.54
C ASP A 230 -25.41 -13.79 -17.90
N THR A 231 -25.70 -14.84 -18.65
CA THR A 231 -26.54 -15.94 -18.19
C THR A 231 -25.77 -17.24 -18.00
N THR A 232 -24.46 -17.20 -17.79
CA THR A 232 -23.69 -18.41 -17.47
C THR A 232 -23.85 -18.85 -16.02
N GLY A 233 -23.26 -20.01 -15.69
CA GLY A 233 -23.62 -20.77 -14.49
C GLY A 233 -23.17 -20.10 -13.21
N SER A 234 -22.09 -19.33 -13.29
CA SER A 234 -21.51 -18.56 -12.19
C SER A 234 -22.47 -17.46 -11.73
N MET A 235 -23.20 -16.83 -12.65
CA MET A 235 -24.20 -15.78 -12.39
C MET A 235 -25.49 -16.26 -11.71
N SER A 236 -25.57 -17.53 -11.30
CA SER A 236 -26.80 -18.13 -10.76
C SER A 236 -27.28 -17.52 -9.43
N GLY A 237 -26.37 -16.98 -8.60
CA GLY A 237 -26.71 -16.25 -7.37
C GLY A 237 -27.16 -14.82 -7.66
N GLU A 238 -26.51 -14.19 -8.64
CA GLU A 238 -26.62 -12.80 -9.04
C GLU A 238 -27.91 -12.53 -9.80
N ILE A 239 -28.29 -13.41 -10.74
CA ILE A 239 -29.46 -13.19 -11.60
C ILE A 239 -30.74 -13.01 -10.77
N ALA A 240 -30.90 -13.74 -9.66
CA ALA A 240 -32.06 -13.58 -8.80
C ALA A 240 -32.13 -12.17 -8.17
N GLN A 241 -30.98 -11.62 -7.74
CA GLN A 241 -30.91 -10.27 -7.20
C GLN A 241 -30.97 -9.20 -8.28
N ILE A 242 -30.31 -9.39 -9.43
CA ILE A 242 -30.43 -8.52 -10.60
C ILE A 242 -31.90 -8.39 -11.01
N GLN A 243 -32.65 -9.50 -11.08
CA GLN A 243 -34.08 -9.49 -11.37
C GLN A 243 -34.88 -8.67 -10.36
N ALA A 244 -34.59 -8.81 -9.05
CA ALA A 244 -35.27 -8.07 -7.99
C ALA A 244 -34.92 -6.58 -8.02
N ARG A 245 -33.64 -6.22 -8.15
CA ARG A 245 -33.15 -4.84 -8.15
C ARG A 245 -33.54 -4.07 -9.40
N LEU A 246 -33.51 -4.72 -10.57
CA LEU A 246 -34.05 -4.12 -11.80
C LEU A 246 -35.53 -3.79 -11.66
N ARG A 247 -36.31 -4.68 -11.03
CA ARG A 247 -37.74 -4.49 -10.76
C ARG A 247 -38.03 -3.36 -9.79
N ASP A 248 -37.34 -3.36 -8.67
CA ASP A 248 -37.74 -2.58 -7.50
C ASP A 248 -37.03 -1.22 -7.45
N THR A 249 -35.90 -1.07 -8.14
CA THR A 249 -35.04 0.12 -8.02
C THR A 249 -34.65 0.70 -9.37
N ILE A 250 -34.00 -0.07 -10.25
CA ILE A 250 -33.34 0.49 -11.43
C ILE A 250 -34.33 0.92 -12.51
N ILE A 251 -35.23 0.03 -12.96
CA ILE A 251 -36.19 0.37 -14.02
C ILE A 251 -37.14 1.49 -13.56
N PRO A 252 -37.75 1.43 -12.35
CA PRO A 252 -38.60 2.52 -11.86
C PRO A 252 -37.83 3.83 -11.70
N GLY A 253 -36.59 3.78 -11.18
CA GLY A 253 -35.75 4.97 -11.01
C GLY A 253 -35.43 5.64 -12.34
N LEU A 254 -34.98 4.87 -13.34
CA LEU A 254 -34.70 5.40 -14.69
C LEU A 254 -35.97 5.99 -15.34
N ALA A 255 -37.11 5.33 -15.19
CA ALA A 255 -38.39 5.81 -15.72
C ALA A 255 -38.91 7.08 -15.03
N ALA A 256 -38.57 7.30 -13.76
CA ALA A 256 -38.91 8.52 -13.03
C ALA A 256 -38.00 9.70 -13.40
N GLU A 257 -36.74 9.40 -13.74
CA GLU A 257 -35.68 10.39 -13.85
C GLU A 257 -35.36 10.82 -15.29
N ILE A 258 -35.67 10.00 -16.29
CA ILE A 258 -35.43 10.30 -17.72
C ILE A 258 -36.77 10.44 -18.44
N ALA A 259 -37.01 11.62 -19.03
CA ALA A 259 -38.32 12.00 -19.56
C ALA A 259 -38.88 11.04 -20.64
N ASP A 260 -38.03 10.53 -21.53
CA ASP A 260 -38.40 9.54 -22.55
C ASP A 260 -37.38 8.40 -22.60
N VAL A 261 -37.37 7.57 -21.54
CA VAL A 261 -36.59 6.33 -21.51
C VAL A 261 -37.39 5.13 -22.00
N ARG A 262 -36.72 4.23 -22.72
CA ARG A 262 -37.24 2.91 -23.08
C ARG A 262 -36.22 1.84 -22.78
N PHE A 263 -36.71 0.61 -22.62
CA PHE A 263 -35.90 -0.50 -22.13
C PHE A 263 -35.93 -1.70 -23.07
N SER A 264 -34.82 -2.45 -23.06
CA SER A 264 -34.66 -3.72 -23.75
C SER A 264 -33.91 -4.70 -22.85
N VAL A 265 -34.11 -6.00 -23.08
CA VAL A 265 -33.40 -7.06 -22.36
C VAL A 265 -32.76 -8.01 -23.36
N ALA A 266 -31.49 -8.31 -23.15
CA ALA A 266 -30.74 -9.33 -23.86
C ALA A 266 -29.91 -10.14 -22.88
N SER A 267 -29.51 -11.33 -23.32
CA SER A 267 -28.57 -12.16 -22.59
C SER A 267 -27.47 -12.68 -23.52
N PHE A 268 -26.40 -13.15 -22.91
CA PHE A 268 -25.35 -13.89 -23.59
C PHE A 268 -24.83 -14.98 -22.66
N ASP A 269 -24.37 -16.05 -23.27
CA ASP A 269 -23.62 -17.12 -22.61
C ASP A 269 -22.27 -17.21 -23.34
N ASP A 270 -21.90 -18.39 -23.82
CA ASP A 270 -20.82 -18.60 -24.77
C ASP A 270 -21.33 -19.19 -26.11
N PHE A 271 -20.41 -19.47 -27.03
CA PHE A 271 -20.66 -20.26 -28.21
C PHE A 271 -20.85 -21.72 -27.83
N ALA A 272 -21.92 -22.35 -28.35
CA ALA A 272 -22.15 -23.80 -28.27
C ALA A 272 -21.14 -24.63 -29.09
N VAL A 273 -19.85 -24.49 -28.80
CA VAL A 273 -18.71 -25.16 -29.41
C VAL A 273 -17.86 -25.76 -28.30
N GLY A 274 -17.47 -27.03 -28.46
CA GLY A 274 -16.71 -27.74 -27.44
C GLY A 274 -15.41 -27.02 -27.06
N GLY A 275 -15.23 -26.77 -25.76
CA GLY A 275 -14.12 -26.00 -25.21
C GLY A 275 -14.53 -24.61 -24.71
N TYR A 276 -15.67 -24.09 -25.18
CA TYR A 276 -16.21 -22.77 -24.85
C TYR A 276 -17.57 -22.88 -24.16
N GLY A 277 -18.50 -23.55 -24.85
CA GLY A 277 -19.86 -23.73 -24.35
C GLY A 277 -20.46 -25.10 -24.63
N SER A 278 -21.68 -25.26 -24.11
CA SER A 278 -22.49 -26.46 -24.18
C SER A 278 -23.68 -26.31 -25.12
N ALA A 279 -24.43 -27.39 -25.34
CA ALA A 279 -25.63 -27.34 -26.16
C ALA A 279 -26.73 -26.52 -25.45
N GLY A 280 -27.01 -25.32 -25.96
CA GLY A 280 -27.97 -24.39 -25.38
C GLY A 280 -27.41 -22.98 -25.21
N ASP A 281 -26.09 -22.89 -25.09
CA ASP A 281 -25.36 -21.63 -24.97
C ASP A 281 -25.45 -20.86 -26.28
N VAL A 282 -25.69 -19.56 -26.16
CA VAL A 282 -25.79 -18.66 -27.31
C VAL A 282 -24.96 -17.41 -27.04
N PRO A 283 -24.11 -16.99 -27.98
CA PRO A 283 -23.23 -15.84 -27.75
C PRO A 283 -23.99 -14.51 -27.72
N PHE A 284 -25.25 -14.51 -28.17
CA PHE A 284 -26.16 -13.39 -28.00
C PHE A 284 -27.60 -13.83 -28.21
N ARG A 285 -28.50 -13.37 -27.33
CA ARG A 285 -29.94 -13.55 -27.46
C ARG A 285 -30.69 -12.29 -27.02
N LEU A 286 -31.43 -11.70 -27.95
CA LEU A 286 -32.42 -10.69 -27.58
C LEU A 286 -33.63 -11.35 -26.94
N VAL A 287 -33.95 -10.97 -25.71
CA VAL A 287 -35.16 -11.42 -25.00
C VAL A 287 -36.34 -10.52 -25.38
N GLN A 288 -36.12 -9.21 -25.43
CA GLN A 288 -37.18 -8.22 -25.60
C GLN A 288 -36.62 -6.94 -26.24
N SER A 289 -37.24 -6.44 -27.32
CA SER A 289 -36.77 -5.24 -28.08
C SER A 289 -37.17 -3.94 -27.38
N ILE A 290 -36.56 -2.80 -27.71
CA ILE A 290 -36.87 -1.52 -27.07
C ILE A 290 -38.39 -1.23 -26.95
N THR A 291 -38.87 -1.01 -25.73
CA THR A 291 -40.28 -0.70 -25.42
C THR A 291 -40.41 0.37 -24.34
N PRO A 292 -41.45 1.23 -24.37
CA PRO A 292 -41.78 2.10 -23.24
C PRO A 292 -42.53 1.35 -22.12
N ASP A 293 -42.99 0.12 -22.38
CA ASP A 293 -43.75 -0.65 -21.38
C ASP A 293 -42.82 -1.32 -20.36
N VAL A 294 -42.74 -0.70 -19.19
CA VAL A 294 -42.00 -1.19 -18.02
C VAL A 294 -42.47 -2.58 -17.59
N ALA A 295 -43.76 -2.91 -17.70
CA ALA A 295 -44.26 -4.22 -17.31
C ALA A 295 -43.77 -5.32 -18.26
N THR A 296 -43.75 -5.05 -19.57
CA THR A 296 -43.15 -5.95 -20.57
C THR A 296 -41.65 -6.14 -20.33
N THR A 297 -40.93 -5.06 -20.00
CA THR A 297 -39.51 -5.12 -19.67
C THR A 297 -39.27 -5.99 -18.44
N GLN A 298 -40.07 -5.81 -17.39
CA GLN A 298 -39.95 -6.60 -16.18
C GLN A 298 -40.25 -8.08 -16.42
N ALA A 299 -41.28 -8.37 -17.23
CA ALA A 299 -41.59 -9.74 -17.62
C ALA A 299 -40.41 -10.39 -18.35
N ALA A 300 -39.72 -9.65 -19.21
CA ALA A 300 -38.51 -10.12 -19.90
C ALA A 300 -37.34 -10.37 -18.94
N VAL A 301 -37.05 -9.44 -18.02
CA VAL A 301 -36.02 -9.63 -16.98
C VAL A 301 -36.30 -10.90 -16.16
N ASN A 302 -37.56 -11.14 -15.80
CA ASN A 302 -37.99 -12.32 -15.04
C ASN A 302 -37.81 -13.65 -15.80
N THR A 303 -37.49 -13.63 -17.10
CA THR A 303 -37.19 -14.85 -17.88
C THR A 303 -35.72 -15.24 -17.87
N LEU A 304 -34.81 -14.37 -17.44
CA LEU A 304 -33.37 -14.64 -17.40
C LEU A 304 -33.06 -15.78 -16.43
N ARG A 305 -32.29 -16.78 -16.88
CA ARG A 305 -31.90 -17.93 -16.07
C ARG A 305 -30.43 -18.21 -16.34
N ALA A 306 -29.66 -18.48 -15.29
CA ALA A 306 -28.32 -19.03 -15.44
C ALA A 306 -28.39 -20.40 -16.13
N SER A 307 -27.56 -20.61 -17.13
CA SER A 307 -27.27 -21.84 -17.86
C SER A 307 -25.76 -22.06 -17.89
N GLY A 308 -25.28 -23.21 -18.38
CA GLY A 308 -23.86 -23.55 -18.29
C GLY A 308 -22.91 -22.57 -19.01
N GLY A 309 -21.62 -22.77 -18.72
CA GLY A 309 -20.44 -22.29 -19.46
C GLY A 309 -19.35 -23.37 -19.29
N ALA A 310 -18.41 -23.51 -20.24
CA ALA A 310 -17.40 -24.58 -20.20
C ALA A 310 -16.01 -24.08 -19.78
N ASP A 311 -15.62 -22.89 -20.21
CA ASP A 311 -14.46 -22.17 -19.71
C ASP A 311 -14.87 -20.86 -18.99
N ALA A 312 -13.88 -20.06 -18.60
CA ALA A 312 -14.09 -18.94 -17.69
C ALA A 312 -14.41 -17.60 -18.40
N PRO A 313 -13.75 -17.23 -19.52
CA PRO A 313 -14.16 -16.05 -20.28
C PRO A 313 -15.44 -16.29 -21.07
N GLU A 314 -16.19 -15.24 -21.39
CA GLU A 314 -17.51 -15.37 -22.02
C GLU A 314 -17.61 -14.54 -23.32
N SER A 315 -18.80 -14.49 -23.94
CA SER A 315 -18.98 -13.90 -25.28
C SER A 315 -19.33 -12.41 -25.34
N GLN A 316 -19.02 -11.61 -24.31
CA GLN A 316 -19.41 -10.19 -24.20
C GLN A 316 -19.07 -9.38 -25.47
N VAL A 317 -17.91 -9.63 -26.08
CA VAL A 317 -17.47 -8.92 -27.29
C VAL A 317 -18.39 -9.19 -28.49
N GLU A 318 -18.77 -10.46 -28.70
CA GLU A 318 -19.71 -10.79 -29.77
C GLU A 318 -21.10 -10.24 -29.44
N ALA A 319 -21.55 -10.39 -28.19
CA ALA A 319 -22.82 -9.85 -27.74
C ALA A 319 -22.94 -8.34 -27.99
N LEU A 320 -21.92 -7.56 -27.64
CA LEU A 320 -21.86 -6.13 -27.86
C LEU A 320 -21.83 -5.75 -29.35
N TYR A 321 -21.09 -6.50 -30.17
CA TYR A 321 -21.10 -6.28 -31.62
C TYR A 321 -22.49 -6.52 -32.21
N GLN A 322 -23.17 -7.59 -31.78
CA GLN A 322 -24.53 -7.88 -32.21
C GLN A 322 -25.50 -6.80 -31.73
N VAL A 323 -25.42 -6.36 -30.47
CA VAL A 323 -26.20 -5.23 -29.95
C VAL A 323 -26.09 -4.01 -30.85
N ALA A 324 -24.88 -3.65 -31.28
CA ALA A 324 -24.64 -2.48 -32.10
C ALA A 324 -25.13 -2.63 -33.56
N THR A 325 -24.98 -3.82 -34.15
CA THR A 325 -25.14 -4.00 -35.60
C THR A 325 -26.38 -4.78 -36.02
N GLY A 326 -26.80 -5.77 -35.23
CA GLY A 326 -27.81 -6.73 -35.64
C GLY A 326 -27.40 -7.64 -36.81
N ALA A 327 -26.10 -7.72 -37.14
CA ALA A 327 -25.62 -8.37 -38.36
C ALA A 327 -25.87 -9.89 -38.40
N GLY A 328 -25.99 -10.52 -37.23
CA GLY A 328 -25.96 -11.97 -37.09
C GLY A 328 -24.54 -12.53 -37.24
N LEU A 329 -24.41 -13.83 -36.98
CA LEU A 329 -23.15 -14.58 -37.13
C LEU A 329 -23.47 -16.04 -37.46
N GLY A 330 -23.56 -16.34 -38.76
CA GLY A 330 -23.78 -17.69 -39.27
C GLY A 330 -24.97 -18.39 -38.61
N GLY A 331 -24.73 -19.57 -38.04
CA GLY A 331 -25.73 -20.33 -37.28
C GLY A 331 -25.81 -19.99 -35.78
N PHE A 332 -24.94 -19.12 -35.27
CA PHE A 332 -24.85 -18.79 -33.85
C PHE A 332 -25.78 -17.67 -33.45
N VAL A 333 -25.83 -16.59 -34.26
CA VAL A 333 -26.72 -15.45 -34.03
C VAL A 333 -27.51 -15.18 -35.31
N PRO A 334 -28.86 -15.24 -35.28
CA PRO A 334 -29.64 -14.89 -36.45
C PRO A 334 -29.53 -13.39 -36.75
N PRO A 335 -29.49 -12.97 -38.03
CA PRO A 335 -29.49 -11.56 -38.38
C PRO A 335 -30.80 -10.89 -37.95
N ARG A 336 -30.71 -9.65 -37.47
CA ARG A 336 -31.86 -8.87 -37.02
C ARG A 336 -32.65 -8.34 -38.23
N PRO A 337 -33.97 -8.60 -38.33
CA PRO A 337 -34.83 -7.93 -39.31
C PRO A 337 -34.84 -6.41 -39.10
N SER A 338 -34.93 -5.63 -40.19
CA SER A 338 -34.93 -4.16 -40.13
C SER A 338 -35.98 -3.62 -39.15
N CYS A 339 -35.54 -2.72 -38.26
CA CYS A 339 -36.38 -1.99 -37.32
C CYS A 339 -36.82 -0.62 -37.88
N GLY A 340 -36.92 -0.47 -39.20
CA GLY A 340 -37.16 0.82 -39.84
C GLY A 340 -35.95 1.74 -39.70
N THR A 341 -36.13 2.90 -39.05
CA THR A 341 -35.05 3.88 -38.83
C THR A 341 -34.22 3.59 -37.57
N ALA A 342 -34.66 2.66 -36.73
CA ALA A 342 -33.93 2.27 -35.52
C ALA A 342 -32.72 1.38 -35.84
N VAL A 343 -31.70 1.42 -34.98
CA VAL A 343 -30.39 0.78 -35.20
C VAL A 343 -30.10 -0.32 -34.18
N GLY A 344 -29.19 -1.23 -34.53
CA GLY A 344 -28.76 -2.31 -33.66
C GLY A 344 -29.81 -3.41 -33.43
N TYR A 345 -29.40 -4.47 -32.74
CA TYR A 345 -30.28 -5.60 -32.46
C TYR A 345 -31.51 -5.23 -31.62
N PRO A 346 -31.38 -4.41 -30.56
CA PRO A 346 -32.51 -3.99 -29.73
C PRO A 346 -33.52 -3.07 -30.42
N CYS A 347 -33.19 -2.53 -31.60
CA CYS A 347 -33.88 -1.41 -32.25
C CYS A 347 -33.79 -0.09 -31.45
N PHE A 348 -32.59 0.41 -31.19
CA PHE A 348 -32.37 1.73 -30.60
C PHE A 348 -32.97 2.84 -31.46
N ARG A 349 -33.75 3.72 -30.83
CA ARG A 349 -34.49 4.80 -31.50
C ARG A 349 -33.53 5.87 -32.02
N PRO A 350 -33.84 6.47 -33.19
CA PRO A 350 -33.15 7.67 -33.62
C PRO A 350 -33.24 8.79 -32.57
N GLY A 351 -32.11 9.39 -32.23
CA GLY A 351 -32.05 10.51 -31.28
C GLY A 351 -32.12 10.11 -29.80
N ALA A 352 -32.27 8.82 -29.47
CA ALA A 352 -32.06 8.31 -28.13
C ALA A 352 -30.59 7.94 -27.95
N THR A 353 -29.99 8.24 -26.78
CA THR A 353 -28.66 7.73 -26.43
C THR A 353 -28.77 6.24 -26.08
N PRO A 354 -28.08 5.32 -26.78
CA PRO A 354 -28.06 3.91 -26.42
C PRO A 354 -27.16 3.71 -25.20
N ILE A 355 -27.71 3.15 -24.12
CA ILE A 355 -26.98 2.87 -22.89
C ILE A 355 -27.10 1.39 -22.60
N ILE A 356 -25.97 0.70 -22.47
CA ILE A 356 -25.90 -0.73 -22.28
C ILE A 356 -25.38 -0.99 -20.88
N LEU A 357 -26.23 -1.55 -20.04
CA LEU A 357 -25.86 -2.05 -18.72
C LEU A 357 -25.39 -3.50 -18.90
N LEU A 358 -24.08 -3.70 -18.87
CA LEU A 358 -23.43 -4.99 -19.09
C LEU A 358 -23.16 -5.66 -17.75
N PHE A 359 -23.90 -6.74 -17.46
CA PHE A 359 -23.75 -7.52 -16.22
C PHE A 359 -22.93 -8.77 -16.51
N THR A 360 -21.85 -9.01 -15.76
CA THR A 360 -21.02 -10.22 -15.88
C THR A 360 -20.09 -10.37 -14.67
N ASP A 361 -19.64 -11.59 -14.39
CA ASP A 361 -18.61 -11.91 -13.41
C ASP A 361 -17.31 -12.43 -14.06
N ALA A 362 -17.28 -12.48 -15.40
CA ALA A 362 -16.25 -13.13 -16.19
C ALA A 362 -15.46 -12.19 -17.11
N ASP A 363 -14.22 -12.60 -17.42
CA ASP A 363 -13.38 -11.98 -18.47
C ASP A 363 -14.01 -12.14 -19.86
N PHE A 364 -13.55 -11.38 -20.85
CA PHE A 364 -14.10 -11.39 -22.19
C PHE A 364 -13.28 -12.28 -23.12
N HIS A 365 -13.92 -13.20 -23.84
CA HIS A 365 -13.32 -13.75 -25.04
C HIS A 365 -13.14 -12.68 -26.12
N ASN A 366 -12.01 -12.75 -26.82
CA ASN A 366 -11.56 -11.70 -27.75
C ASN A 366 -11.54 -10.30 -27.08
N GLY A 367 -11.27 -10.22 -25.78
CA GLY A 367 -11.31 -9.01 -24.96
C GLY A 367 -10.29 -7.93 -25.38
N PRO A 368 -10.15 -6.85 -24.59
CA PRO A 368 -9.16 -5.80 -24.82
C PRO A 368 -7.77 -6.37 -25.12
N GLY A 369 -7.14 -5.91 -26.20
CA GLY A 369 -5.84 -6.44 -26.65
C GLY A 369 -5.88 -7.82 -27.31
N GLY A 370 -7.06 -8.41 -27.49
CA GLY A 370 -7.25 -9.73 -28.11
C GLY A 370 -6.99 -10.90 -27.15
N VAL A 371 -7.08 -10.67 -25.85
CA VAL A 371 -6.92 -11.72 -24.82
C VAL A 371 -8.06 -12.73 -24.92
N TYR A 372 -7.79 -13.97 -24.52
CA TYR A 372 -8.73 -15.10 -24.59
C TYR A 372 -9.37 -15.25 -25.97
N SER A 373 -8.57 -15.31 -27.03
CA SER A 373 -9.11 -15.38 -28.39
C SER A 373 -9.88 -16.68 -28.65
N TYR A 374 -11.05 -16.60 -29.30
CA TYR A 374 -11.74 -17.79 -29.79
C TYR A 374 -10.94 -18.50 -30.88
N GLY A 375 -10.81 -19.82 -30.75
CA GLY A 375 -10.12 -20.70 -31.69
C GLY A 375 -11.09 -21.70 -32.34
N GLY A 376 -10.99 -21.91 -33.65
CA GLY A 376 -11.75 -22.97 -34.33
C GLY A 376 -13.25 -22.72 -34.52
N ILE A 377 -13.76 -21.54 -34.14
CA ILE A 377 -15.14 -21.13 -34.41
C ILE A 377 -15.26 -20.52 -35.82
N SER A 378 -16.25 -20.98 -36.59
CA SER A 378 -16.53 -20.48 -37.95
C SER A 378 -18.03 -20.29 -38.17
N PRO A 379 -18.49 -19.10 -38.62
CA PRO A 379 -17.68 -17.91 -38.92
C PRO A 379 -16.97 -17.34 -37.69
N THR A 380 -15.83 -16.69 -37.91
CA THR A 380 -14.98 -16.19 -36.81
C THR A 380 -15.70 -15.09 -36.01
N PRO A 381 -15.74 -15.18 -34.68
CA PRO A 381 -16.30 -14.13 -33.83
C PRO A 381 -15.57 -12.80 -33.98
N HIS A 382 -16.29 -11.71 -33.72
CA HIS A 382 -15.74 -10.36 -33.88
C HIS A 382 -14.69 -10.06 -32.79
N THR A 383 -13.77 -9.17 -33.13
CA THR A 383 -12.74 -8.67 -32.20
C THR A 383 -13.27 -7.52 -31.35
N TYR A 384 -12.65 -7.29 -30.19
CA TYR A 384 -12.92 -6.13 -29.34
C TYR A 384 -12.95 -4.81 -30.13
N SER A 385 -11.97 -4.59 -31.01
CA SER A 385 -11.88 -3.37 -31.81
C SER A 385 -13.07 -3.18 -32.76
N GLN A 386 -13.62 -4.26 -33.31
CA GLN A 386 -14.81 -4.22 -34.16
C GLN A 386 -16.07 -3.93 -33.33
N ALA A 387 -16.20 -4.54 -32.15
CA ALA A 387 -17.29 -4.26 -31.23
C ALA A 387 -17.30 -2.79 -30.77
N VAL A 388 -16.15 -2.26 -30.31
CA VAL A 388 -16.00 -0.85 -29.92
C VAL A 388 -16.32 0.08 -31.09
N SER A 389 -15.81 -0.21 -32.29
CA SER A 389 -16.08 0.60 -33.48
C SER A 389 -17.57 0.63 -33.81
N ALA A 390 -18.25 -0.51 -33.72
CA ALA A 390 -19.69 -0.61 -33.97
C ALA A 390 -20.52 0.13 -32.92
N LEU A 391 -20.17 0.02 -31.64
CA LEU A 391 -20.82 0.73 -30.53
C LEU A 391 -20.66 2.25 -30.69
N ASN A 392 -19.44 2.73 -30.96
CA ASN A 392 -19.17 4.14 -31.17
C ASN A 392 -19.87 4.70 -32.42
N ALA A 393 -20.06 3.89 -33.46
CA ALA A 393 -20.80 4.29 -34.66
C ALA A 393 -22.30 4.59 -34.38
N ILE A 394 -22.87 4.00 -33.33
CA ILE A 394 -24.24 4.30 -32.88
C ILE A 394 -24.29 5.21 -31.64
N GLY A 395 -23.12 5.69 -31.18
CA GLY A 395 -23.02 6.53 -29.98
C GLY A 395 -23.36 5.79 -28.67
N ALA A 396 -23.25 4.46 -28.65
CA ALA A 396 -23.62 3.67 -27.48
C ALA A 396 -22.61 3.84 -26.33
N LYS A 397 -23.12 3.86 -25.10
CA LYS A 397 -22.35 3.88 -23.85
C LYS A 397 -22.48 2.55 -23.15
N VAL A 398 -21.38 1.88 -22.82
CA VAL A 398 -21.39 0.62 -22.09
C VAL A 398 -20.96 0.87 -20.64
N LEU A 399 -21.87 0.64 -19.71
CA LEU A 399 -21.65 0.75 -18.28
C LEU A 399 -21.51 -0.66 -17.69
N GLY A 400 -20.38 -0.93 -17.06
CA GLY A 400 -20.09 -2.26 -16.51
C GLY A 400 -20.72 -2.47 -15.14
N LEU A 401 -21.36 -3.61 -14.93
CA LEU A 401 -21.88 -4.07 -13.64
C LEU A 401 -21.29 -5.44 -13.34
N MET A 402 -20.32 -5.44 -12.44
CA MET A 402 -19.47 -6.58 -12.18
C MET A 402 -19.89 -7.29 -10.91
N SER A 403 -20.03 -8.62 -10.98
CA SER A 403 -20.00 -9.46 -9.77
C SER A 403 -18.61 -10.06 -9.60
N GLY A 404 -17.97 -9.85 -8.46
CA GLY A 404 -16.61 -10.34 -8.22
C GLY A 404 -15.51 -9.52 -8.89
N THR A 405 -14.32 -10.09 -9.04
CA THR A 405 -13.12 -9.37 -9.53
C THR A 405 -12.64 -9.65 -10.95
N PRO A 406 -12.87 -10.84 -11.58
CA PRO A 406 -12.25 -11.15 -12.88
C PRO A 406 -12.52 -10.09 -13.96
N ALA A 407 -13.79 -9.76 -14.19
CA ALA A 407 -14.22 -8.88 -15.28
C ALA A 407 -13.78 -7.39 -15.18
N ARG A 408 -13.11 -6.96 -14.09
CA ARG A 408 -12.91 -5.53 -13.78
C ARG A 408 -12.18 -4.78 -14.88
N ASP A 409 -11.08 -5.35 -15.37
CA ASP A 409 -10.21 -4.68 -16.34
C ASP A 409 -10.91 -4.57 -17.71
N ASP A 410 -11.63 -5.62 -18.12
CA ASP A 410 -12.36 -5.66 -19.38
C ASP A 410 -13.56 -4.72 -19.38
N LEU A 411 -14.32 -4.69 -18.27
CA LEU A 411 -15.42 -3.76 -18.06
C LEU A 411 -14.93 -2.30 -18.00
N THR A 412 -13.78 -2.06 -17.36
CA THR A 412 -13.16 -0.73 -17.31
C THR A 412 -12.72 -0.28 -18.71
N ALA A 413 -12.14 -1.19 -19.50
CA ALA A 413 -11.73 -0.91 -20.86
C ALA A 413 -12.92 -0.56 -21.75
N ILE A 414 -14.01 -1.36 -21.73
CA ILE A 414 -15.18 -1.09 -22.59
C ILE A 414 -15.92 0.18 -22.18
N ALA A 415 -16.02 0.47 -20.87
CA ALA A 415 -16.56 1.74 -20.39
C ALA A 415 -15.73 2.92 -20.89
N ARG A 416 -14.40 2.83 -20.81
CA ARG A 416 -13.50 3.87 -21.33
C ARG A 416 -13.65 4.05 -22.83
N ASP A 417 -13.62 2.96 -23.59
CA ASP A 417 -13.51 2.99 -25.05
C ASP A 417 -14.85 3.32 -25.74
N THR A 418 -15.96 3.23 -25.01
CA THR A 418 -17.29 3.74 -25.42
C THR A 418 -17.60 5.13 -24.83
N GLY A 419 -16.71 5.65 -23.98
CA GLY A 419 -16.86 6.95 -23.34
C GLY A 419 -17.99 6.99 -22.31
N ALA A 420 -18.24 5.88 -21.61
CA ALA A 420 -19.06 5.82 -20.41
C ALA A 420 -18.24 6.28 -19.20
N LEU A 421 -18.00 7.59 -19.12
CA LEU A 421 -17.09 8.20 -18.15
C LEU A 421 -17.84 9.08 -17.15
N ALA A 422 -17.36 9.13 -15.92
CA ALA A 422 -17.80 10.08 -14.90
C ALA A 422 -17.30 11.51 -15.20
N SER A 423 -17.71 12.47 -14.39
CA SER A 423 -17.33 13.89 -14.55
C SER A 423 -15.84 14.15 -14.44
N ASP A 424 -15.10 13.30 -13.72
CA ASP A 424 -13.65 13.35 -13.58
C ASP A 424 -12.89 12.62 -14.72
N GLY A 425 -13.63 12.02 -15.67
CA GLY A 425 -13.09 11.26 -16.79
C GLY A 425 -12.79 9.78 -16.48
N SER A 426 -13.08 9.30 -15.26
CA SER A 426 -12.92 7.89 -14.90
C SER A 426 -13.99 7.00 -15.56
N PRO A 427 -13.67 5.77 -16.00
CA PRO A 427 -14.67 4.85 -16.54
C PRO A 427 -15.66 4.41 -15.47
N ILE A 428 -16.95 4.39 -15.82
CA ILE A 428 -18.00 4.00 -14.88
C ILE A 428 -18.19 2.48 -14.90
N VAL A 429 -17.75 1.84 -13.83
CA VAL A 429 -17.94 0.41 -13.56
C VAL A 429 -18.38 0.24 -12.11
N PHE A 430 -19.49 -0.47 -11.91
CA PHE A 430 -20.02 -0.78 -10.58
C PHE A 430 -19.66 -2.19 -10.16
N ASP A 431 -19.26 -2.34 -8.91
CA ASP A 431 -19.21 -3.62 -8.23
C ASP A 431 -20.58 -3.87 -7.59
N ILE A 432 -21.30 -4.87 -8.09
CA ILE A 432 -22.63 -5.22 -7.59
C ILE A 432 -22.57 -6.24 -6.44
N GLY A 433 -21.37 -6.57 -5.95
CA GLY A 433 -21.13 -7.62 -4.97
C GLY A 433 -21.29 -9.01 -5.56
N SER A 434 -20.76 -10.02 -4.86
CA SER A 434 -20.73 -11.44 -5.30
C SER A 434 -22.09 -12.14 -5.36
N ASP A 435 -23.17 -11.39 -5.18
CA ASP A 435 -24.55 -11.88 -5.23
C ASP A 435 -25.49 -10.85 -5.86
N GLY A 436 -24.99 -9.72 -6.37
CA GLY A 436 -25.81 -8.62 -6.91
C GLY A 436 -26.49 -7.73 -5.86
N SER A 437 -26.25 -7.93 -4.56
CA SER A 437 -26.88 -7.14 -3.49
C SER A 437 -26.52 -5.65 -3.51
N SER A 438 -25.35 -5.29 -4.05
CA SER A 438 -24.87 -3.90 -4.15
C SER A 438 -25.37 -3.18 -5.39
N LEU A 439 -26.21 -3.81 -6.23
CA LEU A 439 -26.92 -3.14 -7.30
C LEU A 439 -27.94 -2.16 -6.72
N GLY A 440 -27.57 -0.88 -6.71
CA GLY A 440 -28.30 0.19 -6.04
C GLY A 440 -28.65 1.39 -6.94
N PRO A 441 -29.29 2.43 -6.36
CA PRO A 441 -29.74 3.61 -7.11
C PRO A 441 -28.60 4.41 -7.75
N ASP A 442 -27.34 4.21 -7.35
CA ASP A 442 -26.18 4.87 -7.96
C ASP A 442 -26.06 4.58 -9.46
N VAL A 443 -26.53 3.41 -9.92
CA VAL A 443 -26.60 3.08 -11.35
C VAL A 443 -27.57 4.01 -12.09
N VAL A 444 -28.72 4.33 -11.48
CA VAL A 444 -29.70 5.28 -12.04
C VAL A 444 -29.04 6.65 -12.24
N ARG A 445 -28.29 7.11 -11.23
CA ARG A 445 -27.56 8.39 -11.28
C ARG A 445 -26.48 8.38 -12.36
N ALA A 446 -25.69 7.32 -12.45
CA ALA A 446 -24.66 7.22 -13.48
C ALA A 446 -25.26 7.28 -14.89
N VAL A 447 -26.36 6.57 -15.15
CA VAL A 447 -27.05 6.61 -16.45
C VAL A 447 -27.48 8.03 -16.82
N GLN A 448 -27.93 8.85 -15.86
CA GLN A 448 -28.27 10.26 -16.13
C GLN A 448 -27.07 11.08 -16.62
N THR A 449 -25.86 10.79 -16.14
CA THR A 449 -24.65 11.53 -16.51
C THR A 449 -24.11 11.17 -17.89
N LEU A 450 -24.55 10.04 -18.47
CA LEU A 450 -24.04 9.49 -19.73
C LEU A 450 -24.68 10.07 -20.99
N CYS A 451 -25.81 10.78 -20.89
CA CYS A 451 -26.56 11.26 -22.06
C CYS A 451 -26.06 12.59 -22.63
N ARG A 452 -24.74 12.81 -22.64
CA ARG A 452 -24.09 14.05 -23.12
C ARG A 452 -23.95 14.11 -24.63
#